data_AF-A0A926AT52-F1
#
_entry.id   AF-A0A926AT52-F1
#
_cell.length_a   1.000
_cell.length_b   1.000
_cell.length_c   1.000
_cell.angle_alpha   90.00
_cell.angle_beta   90.00
_cell.angle_gamma   90.00
#
_symmetry.space_group_name_H-M   'P 1'
#
loop_
_entity.id
_entity.type
_entity.pdbx_description
1 polymer ?
#
loop_
_entity_poly.entity_id
_entity_poly.type
_entity_poly.pdbx_seq_one_letter_code
_entity_poly.pdbx_strand_id
1 'polypeptide(L)'
;FCEALGTLVLVLAVLSFASPSFPIPREGTADLAVKVGLGSVGAIQVALIVFSIGLSLGGTTGYAINPVRDLGPRLAHALLPIRDKRDSDWGYAAIPVFGPIAGAVAAVCLYKLMNSWTR
;
A
#
# COMPACT_ATOMS: atom_id res chain seq x y z
N PHE A 1 -1.25 1.05 15.83
CA PHE A 1 0.20 1.10 15.49
C PHE A 1 0.52 0.23 14.27
N CYS A 2 0.34 -1.10 14.34
CA CYS A 2 0.71 -2.03 13.25
C CYS A 2 0.13 -1.67 11.89
N GLU A 3 -1.15 -1.28 11.83
CA GLU A 3 -1.81 -0.88 10.58
C GLU A 3 -1.18 0.36 9.91
N ALA A 4 -0.80 1.35 10.72
CA ALA A 4 -0.13 2.55 10.22
C ALA A 4 1.30 2.22 9.74
N LEU A 5 2.03 1.41 10.49
CA LEU A 5 3.39 1.00 10.13
C LEU A 5 3.40 0.13 8.85
N GLY A 6 2.54 -0.88 8.78
CA GLY A 6 2.42 -1.74 7.61
C GLY A 6 2.04 -0.96 6.34
N THR A 7 1.11 -0.02 6.47
CA THR A 7 0.71 0.84 5.34
C THR A 7 1.79 1.84 4.95
N LEU A 8 2.52 2.38 5.93
CA LEU A 8 3.67 3.25 5.66
C LEU A 8 4.71 2.51 4.83
N VAL A 9 5.09 1.29 5.24
CA VAL A 9 6.07 0.47 4.52
C VAL A 9 5.58 0.13 3.12
N LEU A 10 4.31 -0.30 2.99
CA LEU A 10 3.72 -0.61 1.69
C LEU A 10 3.76 0.58 0.73
N VAL A 11 3.23 1.72 1.15
CA VAL A 11 3.10 2.91 0.29
C VAL A 11 4.48 3.47 -0.04
N LEU A 12 5.39 3.55 0.94
CA LEU A 12 6.75 4.05 0.72
C LEU A 12 7.51 3.17 -0.28
N ALA A 13 7.41 1.84 -0.14
CA ALA A 13 8.07 0.91 -1.05
C ALA A 13 7.54 1.03 -2.49
N VAL A 14 6.21 1.10 -2.65
CA VAL A 14 5.58 1.28 -3.97
C VAL A 14 5.99 2.61 -4.61
N LEU A 15 6.04 3.71 -3.85
CA LEU A 15 6.51 5.00 -4.37
C LEU A 15 8.00 4.99 -4.76
N SER A 16 8.79 4.11 -4.14
CA SER A 16 10.23 3.98 -4.37
C SER A 16 10.58 3.08 -5.56
N PHE A 17 9.60 2.45 -6.21
CA PHE A 17 9.86 1.63 -7.38
C PHE A 17 10.36 2.48 -8.56
N ALA A 18 11.60 2.20 -8.99
CA ALA A 18 12.18 2.80 -10.17
C ALA A 18 11.77 2.02 -11.42
N SER A 19 11.24 2.72 -12.43
CA SER A 19 11.04 2.15 -13.77
C SER A 19 12.25 2.45 -14.64
N PRO A 20 12.81 1.46 -15.36
CA PRO A 20 13.90 1.70 -16.28
C PRO A 20 13.45 2.64 -17.40
N SER A 21 14.26 3.66 -17.70
CA SER A 21 14.02 4.61 -18.77
C SER A 21 15.19 4.62 -19.74
N PHE A 22 14.91 4.47 -21.02
CA PHE A 22 15.93 4.54 -22.06
C PHE A 22 15.89 5.93 -22.71
N PRO A 23 16.96 6.74 -22.59
CA PRO A 23 17.05 8.00 -23.32
C PRO A 23 17.17 7.69 -24.82
N ILE A 24 16.34 8.31 -25.65
CA ILE A 24 16.50 8.27 -27.10
C ILE A 24 17.31 9.52 -27.49
N PRO A 25 18.57 9.37 -27.95
CA PRO A 25 19.34 10.52 -28.41
C PRO A 25 18.68 11.10 -29.66
N ARG A 26 18.13 12.31 -29.56
CA ARG A 26 17.67 13.09 -30.69
C ARG A 26 18.21 14.50 -30.55
N GLU A 27 18.96 14.93 -31.55
CA GLU A 27 19.54 16.27 -31.62
C GLU A 27 18.40 17.31 -31.67
N GLY A 28 18.33 18.21 -30.68
CA GLY A 28 17.51 19.43 -30.76
C GLY A 28 16.09 19.41 -30.15
N THR A 29 15.63 18.34 -29.51
CA THR A 29 14.33 18.34 -28.77
C THR A 29 14.48 17.61 -27.45
N ALA A 30 13.95 18.20 -26.37
CA ALA A 30 14.04 17.72 -24.98
C ALA A 30 14.01 16.19 -24.83
N ASP A 31 14.93 15.65 -24.01
CA ASP A 31 15.16 14.23 -23.78
C ASP A 31 13.86 13.41 -23.63
N LEU A 32 13.41 12.80 -24.73
CA LEU A 32 12.30 11.85 -24.72
C LEU A 32 12.82 10.52 -24.18
N ALA A 33 12.69 10.33 -22.87
CA ALA A 33 13.00 9.06 -22.21
C ALA A 33 11.79 8.11 -22.28
N VAL A 34 11.93 6.97 -22.96
CA VAL A 34 10.89 5.93 -22.95
C VAL A 34 10.98 5.15 -21.65
N LYS A 35 9.98 5.32 -20.78
CA LYS A 35 9.82 4.50 -19.57
C LYS A 35 9.27 3.14 -19.99
N VAL A 36 10.05 2.09 -19.75
CA VAL A 36 9.60 0.71 -19.98
C VAL A 36 9.07 0.16 -18.66
N GLY A 37 7.76 -0.09 -18.61
CA GLY A 37 7.14 -0.74 -17.46
C GLY A 37 7.50 -2.23 -17.41
N LEU A 38 7.59 -2.80 -16.22
CA LEU A 38 7.85 -4.24 -16.00
C LEU A 38 6.65 -5.15 -16.33
N GLY A 39 5.56 -4.62 -16.88
CA GLY A 39 4.34 -5.37 -17.18
C GLY A 39 3.78 -6.09 -15.95
N SER A 40 3.42 -7.36 -16.10
CA SER A 40 2.89 -8.21 -15.02
C SER A 40 3.90 -8.50 -13.90
N VAL A 41 5.20 -8.44 -14.18
CA VAL A 41 6.25 -8.66 -13.17
C VAL A 41 6.22 -7.56 -12.09
N GLY A 42 5.75 -6.35 -12.43
CA GLY A 42 5.54 -5.28 -11.45
C GLY A 42 4.56 -5.66 -10.33
N ALA A 43 3.60 -6.53 -10.60
CA ALA A 43 2.65 -7.00 -9.58
C ALA A 43 3.33 -7.91 -8.54
N ILE A 44 4.34 -8.68 -8.93
CA ILE A 44 5.08 -9.58 -8.02
C ILE A 44 5.82 -8.76 -6.96
N GLN A 45 6.36 -7.60 -7.31
CA GLN A 45 7.06 -6.73 -6.37
C GLN A 45 6.14 -6.27 -5.25
N VAL A 46 4.92 -5.84 -5.59
CA VAL A 46 3.89 -5.45 -4.60
C VAL A 46 3.46 -6.67 -3.78
N ALA A 47 3.23 -7.82 -4.42
CA ALA A 47 2.80 -9.04 -3.74
C ALA A 47 3.81 -9.51 -2.69
N LEU A 48 5.11 -9.46 -2.99
CA LEU A 48 6.16 -9.83 -2.04
C LEU A 48 6.24 -8.87 -0.84
N ILE A 49 5.93 -7.58 -1.02
CA ILE A 49 5.84 -6.62 0.08
C ILE A 49 4.64 -6.94 0.98
N VAL A 50 3.47 -7.17 0.39
CA VAL A 50 2.28 -7.54 1.16
C VAL A 50 2.51 -8.85 1.91
N PHE A 51 3.17 -9.82 1.27
CA PHE A 51 3.52 -11.10 1.89
C PHE A 51 4.49 -10.92 3.07
N SER A 52 5.55 -10.11 2.93
CA SER A 52 6.49 -9.86 4.02
C SER A 52 5.85 -9.10 5.19
N ILE A 53 4.93 -8.17 4.92
CA ILE A 53 4.10 -7.52 5.95
C ILE A 53 3.22 -8.55 6.65
N GLY A 54 2.60 -9.46 5.90
CA GLY A 54 1.78 -10.54 6.47
C GLY A 54 2.58 -11.45 7.41
N LEU A 55 3.80 -11.85 7.02
CA LEU A 55 4.68 -12.68 7.85
C LEU A 55 5.22 -11.96 9.10
N SER A 56 5.44 -10.65 9.03
CA SER A 56 6.06 -9.88 10.12
C SER A 56 5.05 -9.24 11.07
N LEU A 57 3.95 -8.68 10.56
CA LEU A 57 2.96 -7.92 11.33
C LEU A 57 1.59 -8.59 11.41
N GLY A 58 1.36 -9.67 10.65
CA GLY A 58 0.05 -10.31 10.55
C GLY A 58 -0.48 -10.91 11.85
N GLY A 59 0.39 -11.40 12.73
CA GLY A 59 -0.01 -12.03 14.00
C GLY A 59 -0.73 -11.08 14.98
N THR A 60 -0.48 -9.78 14.88
CA THR A 60 -1.03 -8.80 15.85
C THR A 60 -2.41 -8.27 15.45
N THR A 61 -2.65 -8.08 14.15
CA THR A 61 -3.82 -7.34 13.63
C THR A 61 -4.37 -7.89 12.31
N GLY A 62 -3.77 -8.94 11.75
CA GLY A 62 -4.19 -9.52 10.47
C GLY A 62 -3.81 -8.70 9.23
N TYR A 63 -2.93 -7.71 9.39
CA TYR A 63 -2.43 -6.80 8.35
C TYR A 63 -3.56 -6.25 7.46
N ALA A 64 -4.44 -5.42 8.01
CA ALA A 64 -5.52 -4.86 7.20
C ALA A 64 -4.99 -3.95 6.09
N ILE A 65 -4.05 -3.03 6.40
CA ILE A 65 -3.24 -2.18 5.51
C ILE A 65 -3.99 -1.40 4.39
N ASN A 66 -5.30 -1.52 4.35
CA ASN A 66 -6.21 -1.01 3.33
C ASN A 66 -7.62 -0.95 3.94
N PRO A 67 -8.23 0.25 4.05
CA PRO A 67 -9.57 0.40 4.61
C PRO A 67 -10.63 -0.47 3.94
N VAL A 68 -10.56 -0.66 2.62
CA VAL A 68 -11.54 -1.44 1.84
C VAL A 68 -11.41 -2.93 2.13
N ARG A 69 -10.18 -3.42 2.35
CA ARG A 69 -9.88 -4.83 2.67
C ARG A 69 -10.44 -5.25 4.04
N ASP A 70 -10.77 -4.30 4.91
CA ASP A 70 -11.45 -4.56 6.19
C ASP A 70 -12.94 -4.18 6.15
N LEU A 71 -13.27 -2.93 5.79
CA LEU A 71 -14.63 -2.41 5.86
C LEU A 71 -15.60 -3.14 4.93
N GLY A 72 -15.17 -3.49 3.71
CA GLY A 72 -16.03 -4.18 2.74
C GLY A 72 -16.53 -5.52 3.28
N PRO A 73 -15.63 -6.45 3.63
CA PRO A 73 -15.99 -7.71 4.28
C PRO A 73 -16.79 -7.53 5.57
N ARG A 74 -16.49 -6.50 6.38
CA ARG A 74 -17.20 -6.22 7.64
C ARG A 74 -18.64 -5.78 7.42
N LEU A 75 -18.88 -4.90 6.44
CA LEU A 75 -20.23 -4.50 6.02
C LEU A 75 -21.02 -5.68 5.48
N ALA A 76 -20.40 -6.51 4.63
CA ALA A 76 -21.03 -7.72 4.13
C ALA A 76 -21.42 -8.67 5.28
N HIS A 77 -20.51 -8.90 6.23
CA HIS A 77 -20.77 -9.71 7.42
C HIS A 77 -21.92 -9.16 8.29
N ALA A 78 -22.02 -7.84 8.42
CA ALA A 78 -23.09 -7.21 9.19
C ALA A 78 -24.47 -7.35 8.50
N LEU A 79 -24.52 -7.15 7.18
CA LEU A 79 -25.77 -7.13 6.40
C LEU A 79 -26.28 -8.54 6.05
N LEU A 80 -25.38 -9.50 5.81
CA LEU A 80 -25.80 -10.83 5.37
C LEU A 80 -26.37 -11.66 6.53
N PRO A 81 -27.49 -12.39 6.30
CA PRO A 81 -28.06 -13.30 7.29
C PRO A 81 -27.22 -14.59 7.33
N ILE A 82 -26.21 -14.61 8.20
CA ILE A 82 -25.36 -15.77 8.45
C ILE A 82 -25.82 -16.41 9.77
N ARG A 83 -26.16 -17.70 9.72
CA ARG A 83 -26.59 -18.47 10.89
C ARG A 83 -25.42 -18.61 11.87
N ASP A 84 -25.69 -18.42 13.16
CA ASP A 84 -24.71 -18.52 14.25
C ASP A 84 -23.49 -17.58 14.11
N LYS A 85 -23.67 -16.42 13.44
CA LYS A 85 -22.59 -15.44 13.26
C LYS A 85 -22.21 -14.74 14.57
N ARG A 86 -20.91 -14.47 14.74
CA ARG A 86 -20.41 -13.60 15.80
C ARG A 86 -20.77 -12.13 15.50
N ASP A 87 -20.56 -11.24 16.46
CA ASP A 87 -20.53 -9.80 16.21
C ASP A 87 -19.44 -9.41 15.19
N SER A 88 -19.65 -8.29 14.49
CA SER A 88 -18.77 -7.74 13.46
C SER A 88 -17.63 -6.89 14.02
N ASP A 89 -17.42 -6.85 15.34
CA ASP A 89 -16.33 -6.16 16.04
C ASP A 89 -16.19 -4.67 15.64
N TRP A 90 -17.29 -3.93 15.69
CA TRP A 90 -17.32 -2.52 15.32
C TRP A 90 -16.43 -1.63 16.18
N GLY A 91 -16.10 -2.07 17.40
CA GLY A 91 -15.14 -1.39 18.27
C GLY A 91 -13.74 -1.32 17.67
N TYR A 92 -13.32 -2.36 16.94
CA TYR A 92 -12.03 -2.38 16.23
C TYR A 92 -12.08 -1.70 14.85
N ALA A 93 -13.26 -1.55 14.23
CA ALA A 93 -13.41 -1.14 12.83
C ALA A 93 -12.76 0.22 12.46
N ALA A 94 -12.60 1.14 13.42
CA ALA A 94 -11.92 2.41 13.19
C ALA A 94 -10.40 2.22 12.92
N ILE A 95 -9.77 1.21 13.50
CA ILE A 95 -8.32 1.01 13.44
C ILE A 95 -7.85 0.64 12.02
N PRO A 96 -8.44 -0.36 11.33
CA PRO A 96 -8.16 -0.67 9.92
C PRO A 96 -8.50 0.45 8.92
N VAL A 97 -9.18 1.51 9.35
CA VAL A 97 -9.53 2.66 8.50
C VAL A 97 -8.52 3.79 8.69
N PHE A 98 -8.44 4.32 9.91
CA PHE A 98 -7.61 5.48 10.20
C PHE A 98 -6.12 5.11 10.31
N GLY A 99 -5.80 3.88 10.73
CA GLY A 99 -4.42 3.39 10.77
C GLY A 99 -3.76 3.44 9.39
N PRO A 100 -4.33 2.79 8.36
CA PRO A 100 -3.77 2.84 7.01
C PRO A 100 -3.74 4.25 6.40
N ILE A 101 -4.77 5.07 6.62
CA ILE A 101 -4.77 6.47 6.14
C ILE A 101 -3.60 7.24 6.74
N ALA A 102 -3.40 7.16 8.05
CA ALA A 102 -2.28 7.83 8.72
C ALA A 102 -0.92 7.32 8.20
N GLY A 103 -0.78 6.00 8.02
CA GLY A 103 0.42 5.39 7.46
C GLY A 103 0.73 5.84 6.04
N ALA A 104 -0.28 5.92 5.17
CA ALA A 104 -0.15 6.39 3.80
C ALA A 104 0.25 7.86 3.72
N VAL A 105 -0.36 8.73 4.53
CA VAL A 105 0.01 10.15 4.62
C VAL A 105 1.46 10.30 5.06
N ALA A 106 1.87 9.57 6.11
CA ALA A 106 3.25 9.59 6.59
C ALA A 106 4.25 9.11 5.52
N ALA A 107 3.93 8.05 4.78
CA ALA A 107 4.78 7.55 3.68
C ALA A 107 4.96 8.59 2.56
N VAL A 108 3.89 9.28 2.14
CA VAL A 108 3.98 10.32 1.12
C VAL A 108 4.83 11.50 1.59
N CYS A 109 4.65 11.94 2.84
CA CYS A 109 5.48 13.00 3.43
C CYS A 109 6.95 12.61 3.47
N LEU A 110 7.25 11.39 3.92
CA LEU A 110 8.62 10.88 3.98
C LEU A 110 9.25 10.76 2.59
N TYR A 111 8.52 10.21 1.62
CA TYR A 111 8.98 10.10 0.23
C TYR A 111 9.32 11.46 -0.37
N LYS A 112 8.46 12.47 -0.17
CA LYS A 112 8.70 13.83 -0.65
C LYS A 112 9.94 14.44 0.01
N LEU A 113 10.13 14.25 1.31
CA LEU A 113 11.30 14.72 2.04
C LEU A 113 12.59 14.08 1.53
N MET A 114 12.60 12.76 1.32
CA MET A 114 13.76 12.06 0.76
C MET A 114 14.11 12.58 -0.63
N ASN A 115 13.10 12.80 -1.47
CA ASN A 115 13.31 13.26 -2.84
C ASN A 115 13.64 14.76 -2.94
N SER A 116 13.29 15.58 -1.94
CA SER A 116 13.69 16.99 -1.90
C SER A 116 15.16 17.19 -1.57
N TRP A 117 15.77 16.24 -0.84
CA TRP A 117 17.21 16.26 -0.54
C TRP A 117 18.10 15.76 -1.68
N THR A 118 17.52 14.98 -2.61
CA THR A 118 18.27 14.33 -3.69
C THR A 118 18.26 15.13 -4.99
N ARG A 119 17.54 16.26 -5.03
CA ARG A 119 17.54 17.23 -6.14
C ARG A 119 18.38 18.44 -5.76
#